data_AF-A0A2U0S6I5-F1
#
_entry.id   AF-A0A2U0S6I5-F1
#
_cell.length_a   1.000
_cell.length_b   1.000
_cell.length_c   1.000
_cell.angle_alpha   90.00
_cell.angle_beta   90.00
_cell.angle_gamma   90.00
#
_symmetry.space_group_name_H-M   'P 1'
#
loop_
_entity.id
_entity.type
_entity.pdbx_description
1 polymer ?
#
loop_
_entity_poly.entity_id
_entity_poly.type
_entity_poly.pdbx_seq_one_letter_code
_entity_poly.pdbx_strand_id
1 'polypeptide(L)'
;MVPNIVEDIFSTSFKSVNQDSPLSACLSLLKEEATPVLVVVNSKGKYVGVIAHRWIVRSRSDPATTKVETLMRSAPTVSLQDSLSKVARLMITSGISLLPVFKGDKMAGIVTDDAVIKGAVVGKWGNTKVEDVMTKKPFLVEETESVGAVLSLFREHGISHLPVVKDGSLVGIVSIKDIITGIFQPRQRQTVGDIAGEKSPVLSISAKGIMTKPVITVLPETTLKDAVAKMQKFDITSLIVISKGRPAGILTRRDLLEPLAEMELPKQRITVQFSVKGVKMDDFQRGIIMEDFESFAQKYQKTLEAGTLFVYMKTHGTNYKGQRLIHCRLQFRTRRGSFFSSSEGYGVEATFHTALGRLERQLLRSQELAHEPEYAKKYLRRIDFPSTEL
;
A
#
# COMPACT_ATOMS: atom_id res chain seq x y z
N MET A 1 23.36 8.48 7.05
CA MET A 1 23.03 7.38 6.11
C MET A 1 21.51 7.31 6.03
N VAL A 2 20.92 7.20 4.84
CA VAL A 2 19.45 7.03 4.71
C VAL A 2 19.15 5.55 4.97
N PRO A 3 18.36 5.21 6.00
CA PRO A 3 18.01 3.82 6.29
C PRO A 3 17.27 3.19 5.11
N ASN A 4 17.71 2.01 4.66
CA ASN A 4 17.11 1.31 3.53
C ASN A 4 16.84 -0.18 3.81
N ILE A 5 17.45 -0.74 4.84
CA ILE A 5 17.26 -2.15 5.24
C ILE A 5 16.83 -2.26 6.71
N VAL A 6 16.32 -3.43 7.08
CA VAL A 6 15.86 -3.73 8.45
C VAL A 6 16.96 -3.54 9.48
N GLU A 7 18.22 -3.89 9.16
CA GLU A 7 19.37 -3.71 10.05
C GLU A 7 19.54 -2.26 10.55
N ASP A 8 19.13 -1.28 9.75
CA ASP A 8 19.25 0.14 10.08
C ASP A 8 18.21 0.63 11.10
N ILE A 9 17.08 -0.09 11.23
CA ILE A 9 15.88 0.43 11.92
C ILE A 9 15.25 -0.51 12.96
N PHE A 10 15.68 -1.77 13.03
CA PHE A 10 15.08 -2.73 13.96
C PHE A 10 15.44 -2.43 15.41
N SER A 11 14.60 -2.89 16.34
CA SER A 11 14.82 -2.79 17.77
C SER A 11 15.04 -4.17 18.39
N THR A 12 16.06 -4.31 19.24
CA THR A 12 16.26 -5.48 20.09
C THR A 12 15.38 -5.46 21.33
N SER A 13 14.85 -4.29 21.71
CA SER A 13 13.93 -4.12 22.83
C SER A 13 12.49 -4.24 22.34
N PHE A 14 11.74 -5.17 22.91
CA PHE A 14 10.34 -5.40 22.64
C PHE A 14 9.64 -6.00 23.85
N LYS A 15 8.37 -5.65 24.06
CA LYS A 15 7.54 -6.32 25.06
C LYS A 15 7.00 -7.63 24.50
N SER A 16 6.95 -8.65 25.36
CA SER A 16 6.40 -9.95 25.04
C SER A 16 5.42 -10.44 26.10
N VAL A 17 4.50 -11.32 25.70
CA VAL A 17 3.56 -12.02 26.59
C VAL A 17 3.66 -13.52 26.37
N ASN A 18 3.46 -14.31 27.42
CA ASN A 18 3.46 -15.76 27.32
C ASN A 18 2.13 -16.25 26.70
N GLN A 19 2.18 -17.20 25.77
CA GLN A 19 1.01 -17.76 25.07
C GLN A 19 -0.04 -18.38 26.02
N ASP A 20 0.40 -18.87 27.19
CA ASP A 20 -0.46 -19.48 28.20
C ASP A 20 -1.09 -18.46 29.15
N SER A 21 -0.69 -17.18 29.07
CA SER A 21 -1.28 -16.11 29.88
C SER A 21 -2.71 -15.78 29.44
N PRO A 22 -3.56 -15.29 30.36
CA PRO A 22 -4.88 -14.79 30.00
C PRO A 22 -4.77 -13.49 29.17
N LEU A 23 -5.76 -13.25 28.30
CA LEU A 23 -5.82 -12.04 27.47
C LEU A 23 -5.88 -10.75 28.32
N SER A 24 -6.40 -10.79 29.55
CA SER A 24 -6.41 -9.67 30.49
C SER A 24 -5.01 -9.16 30.86
N ALA A 25 -4.04 -10.07 30.98
CA ALA A 25 -2.63 -9.71 31.17
C ALA A 25 -2.06 -9.01 29.93
N CYS A 26 -2.41 -9.52 28.74
CA CYS A 26 -2.03 -8.90 27.46
C CYS A 26 -2.62 -7.49 27.31
N LEU A 27 -3.89 -7.28 27.68
CA LEU A 27 -4.54 -5.97 27.65
C LEU A 27 -3.85 -4.96 28.57
N SER A 28 -3.37 -5.42 29.73
CA SER A 28 -2.66 -4.55 30.68
C SER A 28 -1.32 -4.07 30.09
N LEU A 29 -0.56 -4.98 29.47
CA LEU A 29 0.70 -4.63 28.80
C LEU A 29 0.48 -3.72 27.58
N LEU A 30 -0.58 -3.95 26.80
CA LEU A 30 -0.91 -3.15 25.62
C LEU A 30 -1.37 -1.72 25.96
N LYS A 31 -1.82 -1.44 27.18
CA LYS A 31 -2.19 -0.08 27.62
C LYS A 31 -1.01 0.87 27.69
N GLU A 32 0.16 0.33 28.02
CA GLU A 32 1.39 1.10 28.24
C GLU A 32 2.23 1.24 26.96
N GLU A 33 1.81 0.60 25.86
CA GLU A 33 2.59 0.53 24.63
C GLU A 33 2.10 1.52 23.57
N ALA A 34 3.06 2.22 22.95
CA ALA A 34 2.82 3.06 21.78
C ALA A 34 2.39 2.23 20.55
N THR A 35 2.83 0.97 20.48
CA THR A 35 2.45 0.04 19.41
C THR A 35 1.43 -0.98 19.95
N PRO A 36 0.23 -1.09 19.36
CA PRO A 36 -0.83 -1.95 19.90
C PRO A 36 -0.66 -3.44 19.55
N VAL A 37 0.59 -3.93 19.49
CA VAL A 37 0.96 -5.31 19.14
C VAL A 37 2.07 -5.79 20.06
N LEU A 38 1.93 -7.00 20.62
CA LEU A 38 2.95 -7.65 21.44
C LEU A 38 3.50 -8.89 20.74
N VAL A 39 4.77 -9.19 21.04
CA VAL A 39 5.37 -10.48 20.70
C VAL A 39 4.82 -11.56 21.63
N VAL A 40 4.48 -12.73 21.09
CA VAL A 40 4.04 -13.88 21.88
C VAL A 40 5.16 -14.91 21.94
N VAL A 41 5.47 -15.36 23.14
CA VAL A 41 6.47 -16.39 23.43
C VAL A 41 5.85 -17.58 24.14
N ASN A 42 6.44 -18.76 23.99
CA ASN A 42 6.08 -19.92 24.80
C ASN A 42 6.73 -19.90 26.19
N SER A 43 6.47 -20.92 27.00
CA SER A 43 7.06 -21.12 28.34
C SER A 43 8.60 -21.16 28.36
N LYS A 44 9.25 -21.45 27.22
CA LYS A 44 10.71 -21.45 27.07
C LYS A 44 11.26 -20.11 26.54
N GLY A 45 10.42 -19.08 26.39
CA GLY A 45 10.80 -17.79 25.84
C GLY A 45 11.01 -17.77 24.33
N LYS A 46 10.63 -18.83 23.61
CA LYS A 46 10.75 -18.88 22.15
C LYS A 46 9.56 -18.18 21.50
N TYR A 47 9.83 -17.36 20.48
CA TYR A 47 8.80 -16.73 19.64
C TYR A 47 7.83 -17.77 19.06
N VAL A 48 6.53 -17.49 19.15
CA VAL A 48 5.46 -18.32 18.58
C VAL A 48 4.44 -17.52 17.78
N GLY A 49 4.40 -16.20 17.92
CA GLY A 49 3.48 -15.35 17.17
C GLY A 49 3.44 -13.91 17.67
N VAL A 50 2.40 -13.19 17.27
CA VAL A 50 2.09 -11.85 17.76
C VAL A 50 0.63 -11.78 18.19
N ILE A 51 0.30 -10.81 19.03
CA ILE A 51 -1.08 -10.51 19.41
C ILE A 51 -1.32 -9.01 19.37
N ALA A 52 -2.39 -8.60 18.68
CA ALA A 52 -2.76 -7.20 18.54
C ALA A 52 -3.98 -6.86 19.41
N HIS A 53 -3.99 -5.66 19.99
CA HIS A 53 -5.08 -5.16 20.82
C HIS A 53 -6.45 -5.28 20.14
N ARG A 54 -6.53 -4.90 18.86
CA ARG A 54 -7.76 -4.97 18.06
C ARG A 54 -8.31 -6.39 17.90
N TRP A 55 -7.48 -7.43 17.98
CA TRP A 55 -7.95 -8.82 17.86
C TRP A 55 -8.63 -9.28 19.16
N ILE A 56 -8.12 -8.80 20.30
CA ILE A 56 -8.74 -9.06 21.60
C ILE A 56 -10.08 -8.35 21.69
N VAL A 57 -10.12 -7.05 21.36
CA VAL A 57 -11.34 -6.24 21.44
C VAL A 57 -12.44 -6.69 20.47
N ARG A 58 -12.06 -7.12 19.25
CA ARG A 58 -13.03 -7.63 18.28
C ARG A 58 -13.48 -9.06 18.57
N SER A 59 -12.85 -9.75 19.51
CA SER A 59 -13.27 -11.08 19.93
C SER A 59 -14.50 -11.01 20.83
N ARG A 60 -15.32 -12.05 20.77
CA ARG A 60 -16.42 -12.27 21.74
C ARG A 60 -15.97 -13.09 22.96
N SER A 61 -14.70 -13.45 23.03
CA SER A 61 -14.11 -14.24 24.12
C SER A 61 -13.98 -13.43 25.40
N ASP A 62 -14.14 -14.08 26.55
CA ASP A 62 -13.87 -13.48 27.86
C ASP A 62 -12.35 -13.29 28.07
N PRO A 63 -11.84 -12.05 28.18
CA PRO A 63 -10.42 -11.80 28.34
C PRO A 63 -9.82 -12.32 29.65
N ALA A 64 -10.63 -12.53 30.69
CA ALA A 64 -10.13 -12.99 31.99
C ALA A 64 -9.70 -14.46 31.97
N THR A 65 -10.36 -15.28 31.14
CA THR A 65 -10.21 -16.74 31.13
C THR A 65 -9.59 -17.27 29.84
N THR A 66 -9.76 -16.56 28.73
CA THR A 66 -9.22 -16.98 27.43
C THR A 66 -7.71 -16.75 27.38
N LYS A 67 -6.96 -17.74 26.89
CA LYS A 67 -5.51 -17.65 26.72
C LYS A 67 -5.09 -16.85 25.48
N VAL A 68 -3.88 -16.31 25.53
CA VAL A 68 -3.26 -15.58 24.40
C VAL A 68 -3.15 -16.46 23.14
N GLU A 69 -2.78 -17.74 23.29
CA GLU A 69 -2.63 -18.67 22.17
C GLU A 69 -3.89 -18.80 21.29
N THR A 70 -5.08 -18.55 21.85
CA THR A 70 -6.36 -18.66 21.14
C THR A 70 -6.55 -17.56 20.09
N LEU A 71 -5.98 -16.37 20.30
CA LEU A 71 -6.16 -15.20 19.42
C LEU A 71 -4.86 -14.71 18.78
N MET A 72 -3.71 -15.23 19.19
CA MET A 72 -2.44 -14.91 18.55
C MET A 72 -2.45 -15.30 17.08
N ARG A 73 -1.62 -14.63 16.28
CA ARG A 73 -1.43 -14.94 14.86
C ARG A 73 0.04 -15.07 14.54
N SER A 74 0.33 -15.87 13.52
CA SER A 74 1.66 -15.87 12.91
C SER A 74 1.88 -14.55 12.18
N ALA A 75 2.95 -13.84 12.52
CA ALA A 75 3.42 -12.69 11.74
C ALA A 75 4.45 -13.14 10.71
N PRO A 76 4.44 -12.55 9.49
CA PRO A 76 5.55 -12.69 8.56
C PRO A 76 6.86 -12.30 9.23
N THR A 77 7.91 -13.09 9.01
CA THR A 77 9.25 -12.80 9.52
C THR A 77 10.05 -12.02 8.49
N VAL A 78 11.00 -11.20 8.96
CA VAL A 78 11.95 -10.48 8.10
C VAL A 78 13.39 -10.75 8.54
N SER A 79 14.31 -10.64 7.60
CA SER A 79 15.76 -10.71 7.88
C SER A 79 16.36 -9.31 8.03
N LEU A 80 17.56 -9.22 8.59
CA LEU A 80 18.31 -7.95 8.69
C LEU A 80 18.58 -7.29 7.33
N GLN A 81 18.66 -8.09 6.26
CA GLN A 81 18.96 -7.62 4.91
C GLN A 81 17.71 -7.31 4.09
N ASP A 82 16.51 -7.52 4.65
CA ASP A 82 15.27 -7.17 3.97
C ASP A 82 15.15 -5.64 3.86
N SER A 83 14.60 -5.18 2.74
CA SER A 83 14.36 -3.77 2.49
C SER A 83 13.14 -3.24 3.23
N LEU A 84 13.11 -1.91 3.42
CA LEU A 84 11.95 -1.23 4.01
C LEU A 84 10.68 -1.43 3.18
N SER A 85 10.78 -1.47 1.85
CA SER A 85 9.65 -1.72 0.94
C SER A 85 9.08 -3.13 1.08
N LYS A 86 9.93 -4.15 1.22
CA LYS A 86 9.49 -5.51 1.55
C LYS A 86 8.74 -5.55 2.88
N VAL A 87 9.28 -4.88 3.91
CA VAL A 87 8.64 -4.80 5.23
C VAL A 87 7.27 -4.12 5.15
N ALA A 88 7.18 -2.95 4.49
CA ALA A 88 5.94 -2.22 4.29
C ALA A 88 4.86 -3.09 3.60
N ARG A 89 5.26 -3.80 2.54
CA ARG A 89 4.37 -4.74 1.84
C ARG A 89 3.85 -5.84 2.77
N LEU A 90 4.73 -6.49 3.53
CA LEU A 90 4.34 -7.54 4.48
C LEU A 90 3.39 -7.01 5.56
N MET A 91 3.62 -5.78 6.06
CA MET A 91 2.75 -5.14 7.04
C MET A 91 1.35 -4.86 6.48
N ILE A 92 1.25 -4.36 5.24
CA ILE A 92 -0.04 -4.10 4.58
C ILE A 92 -0.79 -5.40 4.31
N THR A 93 -0.13 -6.40 3.72
CA THR A 93 -0.78 -7.65 3.31
C THR A 93 -1.20 -8.51 4.50
N SER A 94 -0.40 -8.53 5.57
CA SER A 94 -0.77 -9.23 6.81
C SER A 94 -1.69 -8.41 7.71
N GLY A 95 -1.71 -7.09 7.51
CA GLY A 95 -2.32 -6.11 8.40
C GLY A 95 -1.61 -5.95 9.74
N ILE A 96 -0.41 -6.50 9.93
CA ILE A 96 0.33 -6.49 11.21
C ILE A 96 1.38 -5.37 11.18
N SER A 97 1.34 -4.45 12.15
CA SER A 97 2.24 -3.28 12.21
C SER A 97 3.58 -3.54 12.93
N LEU A 98 3.84 -4.77 13.33
CA LEU A 98 5.05 -5.21 14.02
C LEU A 98 5.45 -6.58 13.47
N LEU A 99 6.64 -6.67 12.87
CA LEU A 99 7.17 -7.92 12.33
C LEU A 99 8.41 -8.37 13.11
N PRO A 100 8.53 -9.66 13.46
CA PRO A 100 9.73 -10.19 14.09
C PRO A 100 10.90 -10.25 13.11
N VAL A 101 12.08 -9.84 13.58
CA VAL A 101 13.33 -9.87 12.84
C VAL A 101 14.15 -11.09 13.25
N PHE A 102 14.59 -11.89 12.29
CA PHE A 102 15.36 -13.11 12.51
C PHE A 102 16.77 -13.02 11.91
N LYS A 103 17.74 -13.60 12.62
CA LYS A 103 19.09 -13.87 12.13
C LYS A 103 19.31 -15.39 12.19
N GLY A 104 19.14 -16.07 11.06
CA GLY A 104 18.99 -17.53 11.05
C GLY A 104 17.75 -17.94 11.84
N ASP A 105 17.89 -18.91 12.74
CA ASP A 105 16.79 -19.42 13.56
C ASP A 105 16.50 -18.59 14.83
N LYS A 106 17.35 -17.59 15.13
CA LYS A 106 17.21 -16.78 16.33
C LYS A 106 16.49 -15.46 16.02
N MET A 107 15.44 -15.17 16.78
CA MET A 107 14.81 -13.86 16.77
C MET A 107 15.80 -12.83 17.33
N ALA A 108 16.16 -11.86 16.50
CA ALA A 108 17.08 -10.78 16.82
C ALA A 108 16.37 -9.55 17.40
N GLY A 109 15.11 -9.33 17.04
CA GLY A 109 14.35 -8.15 17.46
C GLY A 109 13.01 -8.02 16.73
N ILE A 110 12.53 -6.79 16.63
CA ILE A 110 11.29 -6.42 15.93
C ILE A 110 11.51 -5.21 15.02
N VAL A 111 10.67 -5.07 14.01
CA VAL A 111 10.52 -3.85 13.22
C VAL A 111 9.05 -3.41 13.25
N THR A 112 8.81 -2.12 13.50
CA THR A 112 7.48 -1.53 13.54
C THR A 112 7.22 -0.66 12.32
N ASP A 113 5.93 -0.43 12.01
CA ASP A 113 5.52 0.52 10.99
C ASP A 113 6.10 1.93 11.20
N ASP A 114 6.15 2.40 12.45
CA ASP A 114 6.76 3.69 12.81
C ASP A 114 8.24 3.72 12.44
N ALA A 115 9.00 2.66 12.73
CA ALA A 115 10.41 2.58 12.37
C ALA A 115 10.63 2.58 10.85
N VAL A 116 9.78 1.86 10.10
CA VAL A 116 9.81 1.83 8.62
C VAL A 116 9.53 3.22 8.04
N ILE A 117 8.44 3.85 8.49
CA ILE A 117 8.03 5.18 8.04
C ILE A 117 9.11 6.21 8.36
N LYS A 118 9.63 6.20 9.60
CA LYS A 118 10.69 7.10 10.06
C LYS A 118 11.95 6.95 9.21
N GLY A 119 12.38 5.70 8.96
CA GLY A 119 13.53 5.43 8.10
C GLY A 119 13.36 6.00 6.69
N ALA A 120 12.18 5.78 6.10
CA ALA A 120 11.88 6.21 4.75
C ALA A 120 11.82 7.75 4.58
N VAL A 121 11.25 8.49 5.56
CA VAL A 121 11.13 9.96 5.46
C VAL A 121 12.43 10.72 5.74
N VAL A 122 13.50 10.05 6.18
CA VAL A 122 14.84 10.67 6.28
C VAL A 122 15.41 10.96 4.88
N GLY A 123 15.05 10.16 3.87
CA GLY A 123 15.49 10.31 2.50
C GLY A 123 14.72 11.36 1.70
N LYS A 124 14.92 11.35 0.36
CA LYS A 124 14.24 12.28 -0.56
C LYS A 124 12.71 12.21 -0.48
N TRP A 125 12.16 11.04 -0.15
CA TRP A 125 10.72 10.85 -0.01
C TRP A 125 10.09 11.72 1.07
N GLY A 126 10.84 12.09 2.12
CA GLY A 126 10.37 12.98 3.18
C GLY A 126 9.96 14.38 2.69
N ASN A 127 10.49 14.85 1.56
CA ASN A 127 10.15 16.14 0.95
C ASN A 127 8.85 16.10 0.12
N THR A 128 8.27 14.92 -0.09
CA THR A 128 6.98 14.76 -0.76
C THR A 128 5.90 15.49 0.05
N LYS A 129 4.91 16.07 -0.62
CA LYS A 129 3.83 16.77 0.07
C LYS A 129 2.78 15.79 0.55
N VAL A 130 2.12 16.13 1.65
CA VAL A 130 1.01 15.35 2.20
C VAL A 130 -0.11 15.15 1.17
N GLU A 131 -0.41 16.16 0.35
CA GLU A 131 -1.48 16.09 -0.66
C GLU A 131 -1.30 15.03 -1.75
N ASP A 132 -0.06 14.59 -1.98
CA ASP A 132 0.30 13.57 -2.96
C ASP A 132 0.09 12.14 -2.43
N VAL A 133 -0.02 12.00 -1.10
CA VAL A 133 -0.08 10.70 -0.41
C VAL A 133 -1.38 10.50 0.37
N MET A 134 -1.99 11.58 0.88
CA MET A 134 -3.19 11.50 1.71
C MET A 134 -4.37 10.83 1.02
N THR A 135 -5.22 10.17 1.80
CA THR A 135 -6.57 9.81 1.34
C THR A 135 -7.41 11.09 1.23
N LYS A 136 -7.81 11.42 0.00
CA LYS A 136 -8.66 12.58 -0.31
C LYS A 136 -10.13 12.26 0.01
N LYS A 137 -10.89 13.27 0.45
CA LYS A 137 -12.32 13.14 0.79
C LYS A 137 -12.57 12.00 1.80
N PRO A 138 -12.02 12.08 3.02
CA PRO A 138 -12.22 11.05 4.03
C PRO A 138 -13.71 10.92 4.37
N PHE A 139 -14.12 9.72 4.79
CA PHE A 139 -15.43 9.54 5.43
C PHE A 139 -15.50 10.44 6.66
N LEU A 140 -16.60 11.17 6.82
CA LEU A 140 -16.84 12.07 7.94
C LEU A 140 -18.01 11.52 8.76
N VAL A 141 -18.03 11.83 10.04
CA VAL A 141 -19.19 11.58 10.90
C VAL A 141 -19.63 12.87 11.59
N GLU A 142 -20.94 13.07 11.74
CA GLU A 142 -21.48 14.20 12.51
C GLU A 142 -21.31 13.94 14.02
N GLU A 143 -21.17 15.02 14.81
CA GLU A 143 -20.93 14.90 16.26
C GLU A 143 -22.06 14.16 17.02
N THR A 144 -23.25 14.12 16.43
CA THR A 144 -24.44 13.43 16.97
C THR A 144 -24.56 11.97 16.57
N GLU A 145 -23.80 11.49 15.58
CA GLU A 145 -23.87 10.09 15.14
C GLU A 145 -23.39 9.14 16.24
N SER A 146 -23.94 7.93 16.25
CA SER A 146 -23.69 6.97 17.32
C SER A 146 -22.37 6.21 17.14
N VAL A 147 -21.82 5.68 18.22
CA VAL A 147 -20.67 4.76 18.21
C VAL A 147 -20.97 3.54 17.33
N GLY A 148 -22.23 3.07 17.30
CA GLY A 148 -22.66 2.01 16.39
C GLY A 148 -22.43 2.37 14.91
N ALA A 149 -22.76 3.60 14.51
CA ALA A 149 -22.51 4.09 13.15
C ALA A 149 -21.00 4.17 12.83
N VAL A 150 -20.21 4.73 13.75
CA VAL A 150 -18.73 4.78 13.65
C VAL A 150 -18.14 3.38 13.48
N LEU A 151 -18.57 2.41 14.29
CA LEU A 151 -18.13 1.01 14.20
C LEU A 151 -18.53 0.34 12.88
N SER A 152 -19.71 0.67 12.32
CA SER A 152 -20.12 0.15 11.01
C SER A 152 -19.20 0.67 9.92
N LEU A 153 -18.93 1.98 9.90
CA LEU A 153 -18.00 2.58 8.94
C LEU A 153 -16.59 1.98 9.03
N PHE A 154 -16.06 1.80 10.24
CA PHE A 154 -14.77 1.12 10.46
C PHE A 154 -14.75 -0.30 9.89
N ARG A 155 -15.84 -1.05 10.01
CA ARG A 155 -15.94 -2.43 9.53
C ARG A 155 -16.12 -2.50 8.01
N GLU A 156 -17.04 -1.72 7.46
CA GLU A 156 -17.40 -1.73 6.04
C GLU A 156 -16.25 -1.22 5.16
N HIS A 157 -15.53 -0.20 5.63
CA HIS A 157 -14.51 0.49 4.84
C HIS A 157 -13.09 0.12 5.26
N GLY A 158 -12.93 -0.73 6.28
CA GLY A 158 -11.61 -1.15 6.76
C GLY A 158 -10.77 -0.02 7.36
N ILE A 159 -11.39 1.11 7.71
CA ILE A 159 -10.74 2.29 8.29
C ILE A 159 -10.74 2.24 9.82
N SER A 160 -9.89 3.06 10.43
CA SER A 160 -9.67 3.07 11.89
C SER A 160 -9.77 4.46 12.53
N HIS A 161 -10.00 5.49 11.72
CA HIS A 161 -10.09 6.88 12.12
C HIS A 161 -11.18 7.57 11.30
N LEU A 162 -11.97 8.41 11.96
CA LEU A 162 -13.02 9.21 11.35
C LEU A 162 -12.94 10.64 11.90
N PRO A 163 -12.74 11.65 11.04
CA PRO A 163 -12.94 13.04 11.43
C PRO A 163 -14.40 13.28 11.82
N VAL A 164 -14.60 13.92 12.97
CA VAL A 164 -15.91 14.32 13.45
C VAL A 164 -16.16 15.77 13.09
N VAL A 165 -17.28 16.03 12.44
CA VAL A 165 -17.71 17.36 12.02
C VAL A 165 -18.97 17.81 12.75
N LYS A 166 -19.17 19.12 12.77
CA LYS A 166 -20.41 19.76 13.15
C LYS A 166 -20.66 20.90 12.17
N ASP A 167 -21.79 20.89 11.48
CA ASP A 167 -22.13 21.91 10.48
C ASP A 167 -21.01 22.07 9.43
N GLY A 168 -20.36 20.97 9.05
CA GLY A 168 -19.23 20.92 8.11
C GLY A 168 -17.88 21.40 8.66
N SER A 169 -17.81 21.82 9.93
CA SER A 169 -16.57 22.22 10.60
C SER A 169 -15.97 21.06 11.40
N LEU A 170 -14.65 20.86 11.32
CA LEU A 170 -13.96 19.82 12.08
C LEU A 170 -14.01 20.12 13.58
N VAL A 171 -14.61 19.23 14.37
CA VAL A 171 -14.74 19.38 15.83
C VAL A 171 -14.03 18.30 16.63
N GLY A 172 -13.63 17.19 16.01
CA GLY A 172 -12.92 16.10 16.68
C GLY A 172 -12.45 15.01 15.73
N ILE A 173 -11.88 13.96 16.30
CA ILE A 173 -11.56 12.71 15.60
C ILE A 173 -11.94 11.54 16.50
N VAL A 174 -12.47 10.47 15.90
CA VAL A 174 -12.72 9.20 16.59
C VAL A 174 -11.86 8.13 15.95
N SER A 175 -11.11 7.41 16.78
CA SER A 175 -10.31 6.25 16.39
C SER A 175 -10.81 4.98 17.07
N ILE A 176 -10.33 3.83 16.61
CA ILE A 176 -10.54 2.55 17.31
C ILE A 176 -10.01 2.62 18.75
N LYS A 177 -8.90 3.34 19.00
CA LYS A 177 -8.33 3.52 20.34
C LYS A 177 -9.33 4.23 21.25
N ASP A 178 -9.95 5.31 20.77
CA ASP A 178 -10.91 6.11 21.56
C ASP A 178 -12.14 5.30 21.96
N ILE A 179 -12.67 4.46 21.07
CA ILE A 179 -13.78 3.55 21.39
C ILE A 179 -13.37 2.57 22.48
N ILE A 180 -12.16 2.01 22.40
CA ILE A 180 -11.68 1.04 23.39
C ILE A 180 -11.47 1.69 24.75
N THR A 181 -10.82 2.86 24.78
CA THR A 181 -10.50 3.56 26.02
C THR A 181 -11.74 4.20 26.65
N GLY A 182 -12.64 4.76 25.84
CA GLY A 182 -13.81 5.50 26.32
C GLY A 182 -14.98 4.64 26.76
N ILE A 183 -15.07 3.39 26.29
CA ILE A 183 -16.27 2.55 26.47
C ILE A 183 -15.97 1.22 27.14
N PHE A 184 -14.88 0.55 26.74
CA PHE A 184 -14.58 -0.82 27.20
C PHE A 184 -13.66 -0.87 28.43
N GLN A 185 -13.33 0.27 29.04
CA GLN A 185 -12.67 0.30 30.33
C GLN A 185 -13.71 0.25 31.47
N PRO A 186 -13.54 -0.62 32.48
CA PRO A 186 -14.43 -0.64 33.63
C PRO A 186 -14.27 0.68 34.40
N ARG A 187 -15.33 1.48 34.49
CA ARG A 187 -15.44 2.50 35.54
C ARG A 187 -15.30 1.75 36.88
N GLN A 188 -14.16 1.92 37.55
CA GLN A 188 -14.01 1.44 38.92
C GLN A 188 -15.08 2.11 39.79
N ARG A 189 -15.73 1.27 40.60
CA ARG A 189 -16.82 1.53 41.55
C ARG A 189 -18.18 1.84 40.93
N GLN A 190 -18.93 0.79 40.63
CA GLN A 190 -20.35 0.80 41.00
C GLN A 190 -20.41 1.01 42.51
N THR A 191 -21.09 2.07 42.95
CA THR A 191 -21.26 2.33 44.39
C THR A 191 -22.50 1.57 44.85
N VAL A 192 -22.52 1.11 46.10
CA VAL A 192 -23.71 0.44 46.67
C VAL A 192 -24.90 1.40 46.55
N GLY A 193 -25.85 1.07 45.67
CA GLY A 193 -27.01 1.92 45.36
C GLY A 193 -27.32 2.08 43.87
N ASP A 194 -26.41 1.67 42.97
CA ASP A 194 -26.68 1.70 41.53
C ASP A 194 -27.77 0.67 41.16
N ILE A 195 -28.92 1.13 40.69
CA ILE A 195 -30.02 0.28 40.23
C ILE A 195 -29.55 -0.50 38.99
N ALA A 196 -29.57 -1.82 39.07
CA ALA A 196 -29.40 -2.71 37.94
C ALA A 196 -30.60 -2.52 36.98
N GLY A 197 -30.46 -1.67 35.96
CA GLY A 197 -31.61 -1.39 35.09
C GLY A 197 -31.35 -0.71 33.76
N GLU A 198 -30.53 0.34 33.68
CA GLU A 198 -30.34 1.06 32.41
C GLU A 198 -28.89 0.98 31.93
N LYS A 199 -28.56 -0.13 31.27
CA LYS A 199 -27.44 -0.12 30.32
C LYS A 199 -27.85 0.80 29.17
N SER A 200 -27.53 2.09 29.23
CA SER A 200 -27.44 2.90 28.01
C SER A 200 -26.60 2.08 27.02
N PRO A 201 -27.16 1.66 25.87
CA PRO A 201 -26.43 0.81 24.95
C PRO A 201 -25.14 1.54 24.61
N VAL A 202 -23.99 0.93 24.89
CA VAL A 202 -22.66 1.45 24.52
C VAL A 202 -22.64 2.00 23.09
N LEU A 203 -23.41 1.37 22.20
CA LEU A 203 -23.55 1.70 20.79
C LEU A 203 -24.33 2.99 20.52
N SER A 204 -25.14 3.49 21.47
CA SER A 204 -25.94 4.72 21.34
C SER A 204 -25.23 5.98 21.84
N ILE A 205 -24.05 5.84 22.46
CA ILE A 205 -23.19 6.98 22.80
C ILE A 205 -22.87 7.72 21.49
N SER A 206 -22.92 9.05 21.49
CA SER A 206 -22.59 9.84 20.30
C SER A 206 -21.08 9.96 20.09
N ALA A 207 -20.66 10.23 18.86
CA ALA A 207 -19.28 10.50 18.49
C ALA A 207 -18.69 11.63 19.34
N LYS A 208 -19.50 12.66 19.65
CA LYS A 208 -19.14 13.74 20.57
C LYS A 208 -18.69 13.26 21.95
N GLY A 209 -19.31 12.20 22.47
CA GLY A 209 -19.01 11.68 23.80
C GLY A 209 -17.67 10.95 23.90
N ILE A 210 -17.10 10.53 22.76
CA ILE A 210 -15.86 9.75 22.72
C ILE A 210 -14.74 10.35 21.86
N MET A 211 -15.03 11.41 21.09
CA MET A 211 -14.04 12.01 20.19
C MET A 211 -12.89 12.68 20.95
N THR A 212 -11.70 12.56 20.38
CA THR A 212 -10.51 13.23 20.89
C THR A 212 -10.42 14.67 20.37
N LYS A 213 -10.04 15.60 21.26
CA LYS A 213 -9.85 17.03 21.01
C LYS A 213 -8.64 17.57 21.79
N PRO A 214 -7.90 18.58 21.29
CA PRO A 214 -8.03 19.20 19.96
C PRO A 214 -7.52 18.29 18.84
N VAL A 215 -8.05 18.45 17.62
CA VAL A 215 -7.60 17.65 16.47
C VAL A 215 -6.26 18.19 15.96
N ILE A 216 -5.29 17.30 15.80
CA ILE A 216 -4.00 17.65 15.22
C ILE A 216 -4.13 17.63 13.70
N THR A 217 -3.87 18.78 13.07
CA THR A 217 -4.08 18.98 11.63
C THR A 217 -2.79 19.34 10.89
N VAL A 218 -2.77 19.19 9.58
CA VAL A 218 -1.71 19.66 8.67
C VAL A 218 -2.28 20.31 7.43
N LEU A 219 -1.45 21.03 6.67
CA LEU A 219 -1.83 21.63 5.39
C LEU A 219 -1.43 20.70 4.23
N PRO A 220 -2.10 20.78 3.05
CA PRO A 220 -1.79 19.96 1.88
C PRO A 220 -0.30 19.98 1.47
N GLU A 221 0.34 21.15 1.58
CA GLU A 221 1.72 21.40 1.22
C GLU A 221 2.74 21.01 2.31
N THR A 222 2.29 20.58 3.48
CA THR A 222 3.16 20.08 4.55
C THR A 222 3.97 18.89 4.02
N THR A 223 5.25 18.79 4.38
CA THR A 223 6.10 17.67 3.95
C THR A 223 5.76 16.40 4.71
N LEU A 224 6.01 15.22 4.13
CA LEU A 224 5.85 13.95 4.85
C LEU A 224 6.75 13.87 6.08
N LYS A 225 7.97 14.42 6.00
CA LYS A 225 8.89 14.49 7.13
C LYS A 225 8.29 15.26 8.31
N ASP A 226 7.72 16.43 8.06
CA ASP A 226 7.10 17.24 9.11
C ASP A 226 5.81 16.60 9.63
N ALA A 227 5.03 15.97 8.75
CA ALA A 227 3.83 15.24 9.14
C ALA A 227 4.16 14.06 10.06
N VAL A 228 5.17 13.25 9.72
CA VAL A 228 5.63 12.13 10.56
C VAL A 228 6.20 12.63 11.88
N ALA A 229 6.99 13.70 11.87
CA ALA A 229 7.49 14.32 13.11
C ALA A 229 6.33 14.80 14.00
N LYS A 230 5.25 15.33 13.41
CA LYS A 230 4.04 15.72 14.13
C LYS A 230 3.31 14.51 14.71
N MET A 231 3.17 13.43 13.95
CA MET A 231 2.59 12.17 14.43
C MET A 231 3.34 11.64 15.67
N GLN A 232 4.67 11.65 15.62
CA GLN A 232 5.52 11.21 16.74
C GLN A 232 5.41 12.13 17.95
N LYS A 233 5.47 13.45 17.74
CA LYS A 233 5.37 14.44 18.82
C LYS A 233 4.09 14.31 19.63
N PHE A 234 2.97 13.98 18.98
CA PHE A 234 1.67 13.88 19.61
C PHE A 234 1.23 12.43 19.89
N ASP A 235 2.07 11.43 19.62
CA ASP A 235 1.75 9.99 19.73
C ASP A 235 0.42 9.61 19.04
N ILE A 236 0.26 10.07 17.80
CA ILE A 236 -0.93 9.84 16.98
C ILE A 236 -0.58 9.08 15.70
N THR A 237 -1.56 8.34 15.17
CA THR A 237 -1.37 7.50 13.98
C THR A 237 -2.06 8.05 12.72
N SER A 238 -2.72 9.21 12.86
CA SER A 238 -3.37 9.93 11.77
C SER A 238 -3.32 11.44 11.96
N LEU A 239 -3.38 12.17 10.86
CA LEU A 239 -3.46 13.63 10.80
C LEU A 239 -4.60 14.03 9.86
N ILE A 240 -5.41 15.01 10.28
CA ILE A 240 -6.44 15.56 9.40
C ILE A 240 -5.83 16.67 8.55
N VAL A 241 -6.01 16.59 7.24
CA VAL A 241 -5.52 17.60 6.31
C VAL A 241 -6.61 18.66 6.12
N ILE A 242 -6.32 19.89 6.49
CA ILE A 242 -7.24 21.02 6.37
C ILE A 242 -6.88 21.86 5.15
N SER A 243 -7.85 22.13 4.29
CA SER A 243 -7.73 23.12 3.22
C SER A 243 -8.92 24.09 3.29
N LYS A 244 -8.64 25.40 3.23
CA LYS A 244 -9.67 26.45 3.31
C LYS A 244 -10.63 26.29 4.51
N GLY A 245 -10.08 25.88 5.66
CA GLY A 245 -10.85 25.70 6.91
C GLY A 245 -11.71 24.43 6.98
N ARG A 246 -11.65 23.52 5.99
CA ARG A 246 -12.41 22.26 5.97
C ARG A 246 -11.51 21.02 5.84
N PRO A 247 -11.93 19.85 6.34
CA PRO A 247 -11.25 18.59 6.07
C PRO A 247 -11.19 18.28 4.57
N ALA A 248 -9.98 18.27 4.02
CA ALA A 248 -9.72 17.96 2.61
C ALA A 248 -9.20 16.52 2.44
N GLY A 249 -8.55 15.99 3.48
CA GLY A 249 -7.90 14.69 3.46
C GLY A 249 -7.63 14.14 4.86
N ILE A 250 -7.21 12.89 4.90
CA ILE A 250 -6.62 12.27 6.09
C ILE A 250 -5.31 11.60 5.67
N LEU A 251 -4.28 11.74 6.50
CA LEU A 251 -3.02 11.02 6.35
C LEU A 251 -2.87 10.06 7.53
N THR A 252 -2.76 8.77 7.24
CA THR A 252 -2.57 7.69 8.22
C THR A 252 -1.26 6.95 7.96
N ARG A 253 -0.85 6.08 8.90
CA ARG A 253 0.28 5.17 8.67
C ARG A 253 0.10 4.29 7.43
N ARG A 254 -1.13 3.91 7.08
CA ARG A 254 -1.41 3.10 5.89
C ARG A 254 -1.09 3.87 4.61
N ASP A 255 -1.53 5.13 4.53
CA ASP A 255 -1.23 6.01 3.39
C ASP A 255 0.28 6.20 3.20
N LEU A 256 1.06 6.21 4.30
CA LEU A 256 2.52 6.28 4.25
C LEU A 256 3.16 4.96 3.81
N LEU A 257 2.65 3.81 4.25
CA LEU A 257 3.21 2.50 3.92
C LEU A 257 2.88 2.05 2.49
N GLU A 258 1.70 2.39 1.95
CA GLU A 258 1.26 1.92 0.62
C GLU A 258 2.24 2.31 -0.50
N PRO A 259 2.63 3.60 -0.67
CA PRO A 259 3.62 3.98 -1.65
C PRO A 259 4.98 3.30 -1.43
N LEU A 260 5.40 3.11 -0.16
CA LEU A 260 6.66 2.44 0.16
C LEU A 260 6.67 0.98 -0.27
N ALA A 261 5.54 0.28 -0.10
CA ALA A 261 5.38 -1.10 -0.52
C ALA A 261 5.45 -1.28 -2.05
N GLU A 262 5.10 -0.23 -2.80
CA GLU A 262 5.13 -0.20 -4.26
C GLU A 262 6.49 0.17 -4.85
N MET A 263 7.39 0.80 -4.07
CA MET A 263 8.71 1.25 -4.56
C MET A 263 9.60 0.12 -5.10
N GLU A 264 9.38 -1.13 -4.68
CA GLU A 264 10.13 -2.31 -5.13
C GLU A 264 9.34 -3.25 -6.04
N LEU A 265 8.05 -3.00 -6.28
CA LEU A 265 7.37 -3.74 -7.32
C LEU A 265 8.06 -3.33 -8.61
N PRO A 266 8.61 -4.27 -9.42
CA PRO A 266 9.00 -3.92 -10.78
C PRO A 266 7.76 -3.28 -11.39
N LYS A 267 7.89 -1.98 -11.70
CA LYS A 267 6.87 -1.14 -12.31
C LYS A 267 6.15 -1.99 -13.35
N GLN A 268 4.92 -2.42 -13.06
CA GLN A 268 4.01 -3.14 -13.97
C GLN A 268 4.68 -4.26 -14.78
N ARG A 269 4.42 -5.55 -14.48
CA ARG A 269 5.00 -6.69 -15.24
C ARG A 269 4.77 -6.52 -16.74
N ILE A 270 5.78 -6.00 -17.43
CA ILE A 270 5.87 -6.07 -18.87
C ILE A 270 6.88 -7.15 -19.18
N THR A 271 6.38 -8.23 -19.75
CA THR A 271 7.19 -9.41 -20.08
C THR A 271 7.59 -9.36 -21.54
N VAL A 272 8.84 -9.68 -21.84
CA VAL A 272 9.32 -9.83 -23.23
C VAL A 272 9.52 -11.30 -23.54
N GLN A 273 8.90 -11.79 -24.62
CA GLN A 273 9.03 -13.17 -25.09
C GLN A 273 9.63 -13.17 -26.50
N PHE A 274 10.72 -13.91 -26.68
CA PHE A 274 11.41 -14.02 -27.95
C PHE A 274 11.06 -15.30 -28.69
N SER A 275 10.81 -15.20 -29.99
CA SER A 275 10.72 -16.33 -30.91
C SER A 275 11.60 -16.06 -32.12
N VAL A 276 12.67 -16.82 -32.26
CA VAL A 276 13.73 -16.56 -33.25
C VAL A 276 13.91 -17.75 -34.18
N LYS A 277 13.96 -17.50 -35.49
CA LYS A 277 14.20 -18.54 -36.51
C LYS A 277 15.33 -18.11 -37.47
N GLY A 278 16.45 -18.82 -37.45
CA GLY A 278 17.57 -18.61 -38.38
C GLY A 278 18.45 -17.38 -38.11
N VAL A 279 18.14 -16.60 -37.08
CA VAL A 279 18.93 -15.46 -36.60
C VAL A 279 19.82 -15.93 -35.43
N LYS A 280 21.12 -15.61 -35.47
CA LYS A 280 22.00 -15.78 -34.31
C LYS A 280 21.83 -14.55 -33.42
N MET A 281 21.28 -14.75 -32.23
CA MET A 281 21.07 -13.69 -31.23
C MET A 281 21.72 -14.14 -29.92
N ASP A 282 22.71 -13.38 -29.45
CA ASP A 282 23.39 -13.63 -28.17
C ASP A 282 22.70 -12.92 -27.00
N ASP A 283 23.16 -13.20 -25.78
CA ASP A 283 22.58 -12.64 -24.56
C ASP A 283 22.84 -11.13 -24.42
N PHE A 284 23.91 -10.61 -25.04
CA PHE A 284 24.20 -9.18 -25.07
C PHE A 284 23.16 -8.43 -25.92
N GLN A 285 22.88 -8.95 -27.13
CA GLN A 285 21.85 -8.41 -28.03
C GLN A 285 20.44 -8.51 -27.42
N ARG A 286 20.15 -9.58 -26.67
CA ARG A 286 18.92 -9.68 -25.86
C ARG A 286 18.85 -8.58 -24.81
N GLY A 287 19.95 -8.33 -24.10
CA GLY A 287 20.06 -7.27 -23.10
C GLY A 287 19.72 -5.89 -23.67
N ILE A 288 20.30 -5.53 -24.82
CA ILE A 288 20.03 -4.26 -25.50
C ILE A 288 18.55 -4.14 -25.89
N ILE A 289 17.96 -5.20 -26.45
CA ILE A 289 16.53 -5.20 -26.81
C ILE A 289 15.65 -5.01 -25.57
N MET A 290 16.00 -5.66 -24.46
CA MET A 290 15.28 -5.50 -23.20
C MET A 290 15.39 -4.07 -22.68
N GLU A 291 16.58 -3.47 -22.71
CA GLU A 291 16.81 -2.08 -22.27
C GLU A 291 16.05 -1.05 -23.13
N ASP A 292 16.09 -1.19 -24.46
CA ASP A 292 15.34 -0.34 -25.40
C ASP A 292 13.84 -0.39 -25.10
N PHE A 293 13.32 -1.58 -24.86
CA PHE A 293 11.91 -1.78 -24.58
C PHE A 293 11.52 -1.34 -23.16
N GLU A 294 12.37 -1.52 -22.17
CA GLU A 294 12.16 -1.00 -20.81
C GLU A 294 12.12 0.53 -20.81
N SER A 295 13.03 1.18 -21.54
CA SER A 295 13.05 2.64 -21.72
C SER A 295 11.75 3.13 -22.37
N PHE A 296 11.28 2.44 -23.42
CA PHE A 296 9.98 2.67 -24.02
C PHE A 296 8.84 2.49 -23.00
N ALA A 297 8.81 1.38 -22.27
CA ALA A 297 7.77 1.07 -21.30
C ALA A 297 7.68 2.13 -20.18
N GLN A 298 8.83 2.58 -19.66
CA GLN A 298 8.90 3.62 -18.64
C GLN A 298 8.34 4.96 -19.12
N LYS A 299 8.61 5.34 -20.38
CA LYS A 299 8.05 6.55 -21.00
C LYS A 299 6.52 6.54 -21.03
N TYR A 300 5.89 5.36 -21.09
CA TYR A 300 4.45 5.18 -21.22
C TYR A 300 3.77 4.55 -20.00
N GLN A 301 4.47 4.48 -18.86
CA GLN A 301 4.05 3.79 -17.64
C GLN A 301 2.70 4.25 -17.04
N LYS A 302 2.34 5.54 -17.23
CA LYS A 302 1.06 6.09 -16.75
C LYS A 302 -0.14 5.57 -17.55
N THR A 303 0.09 5.10 -18.78
CA THR A 303 -0.99 4.69 -19.70
C THR A 303 -1.03 3.18 -19.94
N LEU A 304 0.10 2.50 -19.76
CA LEU A 304 0.23 1.04 -19.91
C LEU A 304 0.21 0.39 -18.54
N GLU A 305 -0.83 -0.38 -18.20
CA GLU A 305 -0.98 -0.97 -16.86
C GLU A 305 -0.20 -2.28 -16.66
N ALA A 306 -0.10 -3.12 -17.70
CA ALA A 306 0.68 -4.36 -17.78
C ALA A 306 0.57 -4.94 -19.20
N GLY A 307 1.54 -5.77 -19.63
CA GLY A 307 1.46 -6.40 -20.95
C GLY A 307 2.58 -7.40 -21.27
N THR A 308 2.45 -8.08 -22.40
CA THR A 308 3.50 -8.97 -22.93
C THR A 308 3.89 -8.52 -24.33
N LEU A 309 5.17 -8.21 -24.52
CA LEU A 309 5.76 -7.98 -25.83
C LEU A 309 6.26 -9.32 -26.38
N PHE A 310 5.68 -9.75 -27.49
CA PHE A 310 6.19 -10.86 -28.28
C PHE A 310 7.09 -10.30 -29.38
N VAL A 311 8.34 -10.73 -29.38
CA VAL A 311 9.37 -10.35 -30.35
C VAL A 311 9.63 -11.56 -31.24
N TYR A 312 9.17 -11.50 -32.48
CA TYR A 312 9.42 -12.53 -33.48
C TYR A 312 10.48 -12.05 -34.47
N MET A 313 11.54 -12.83 -34.67
CA MET A 313 12.59 -12.51 -35.64
C MET A 313 12.89 -13.70 -36.54
N LYS A 314 12.97 -13.46 -37.85
CA LYS A 314 13.40 -14.44 -38.84
C LYS A 314 14.40 -13.85 -39.83
N THR A 315 15.31 -14.67 -40.33
CA THR A 315 16.13 -14.31 -41.51
C THR A 315 15.34 -14.51 -42.79
N HIS A 316 15.42 -13.55 -43.71
CA HIS A 316 14.76 -13.60 -45.01
C HIS A 316 15.72 -13.18 -46.12
N GLY A 317 16.21 -14.13 -46.92
CA GLY A 317 17.14 -13.83 -48.02
C GLY A 317 18.51 -13.29 -47.58
N THR A 318 19.36 -13.03 -48.56
CA THR A 318 20.71 -12.47 -48.40
C THR A 318 20.94 -11.39 -49.44
N ASN A 319 21.54 -10.27 -49.06
CA ASN A 319 21.98 -9.28 -50.04
C ASN A 319 23.20 -9.79 -50.82
N TYR A 320 23.60 -9.07 -51.87
CA TYR A 320 24.77 -9.41 -52.71
C TYR A 320 26.10 -9.50 -51.93
N LYS A 321 26.15 -8.97 -50.70
CA LYS A 321 27.32 -9.04 -49.80
C LYS A 321 27.22 -10.18 -48.76
N GLY A 322 26.25 -11.10 -48.92
CA GLY A 322 26.05 -12.25 -48.04
C GLY A 322 25.44 -11.93 -46.66
N GLN A 323 25.04 -10.69 -46.40
CA GLN A 323 24.40 -10.31 -45.14
C GLN A 323 22.94 -10.75 -45.15
N ARG A 324 22.54 -11.45 -44.09
CA ARG A 324 21.17 -11.93 -43.91
C ARG A 324 20.27 -10.77 -43.51
N LEU A 325 19.23 -10.54 -44.28
CA LEU A 325 18.20 -9.56 -43.93
C LEU A 325 17.32 -10.17 -42.83
N ILE A 326 17.00 -9.38 -41.82
CA ILE A 326 16.20 -9.80 -40.66
C ILE A 326 14.83 -9.14 -40.78
N HIS A 327 13.78 -9.94 -40.63
CA HIS A 327 12.42 -9.46 -40.48
C HIS A 327 12.01 -9.58 -39.01
N CYS A 328 11.76 -8.44 -38.35
CA CYS A 328 11.28 -8.36 -36.98
C CYS A 328 9.78 -8.04 -36.96
N ARG A 329 9.03 -8.75 -36.14
CA ARG A 329 7.61 -8.49 -35.86
C ARG A 329 7.42 -8.38 -34.35
N LEU A 330 6.80 -7.29 -33.92
CA LEU A 330 6.42 -7.05 -32.54
C LEU A 330 4.92 -7.19 -32.39
N GLN A 331 4.49 -7.87 -31.34
CA GLN A 331 3.12 -7.84 -30.86
C GLN A 331 3.14 -7.47 -29.39
N PHE A 332 2.56 -6.32 -29.04
CA PHE A 332 2.42 -5.92 -27.66
C PHE A 332 1.00 -6.09 -27.19
N ARG A 333 0.77 -7.07 -26.32
CA ARG A 333 -0.54 -7.38 -25.77
C ARG A 333 -0.70 -6.73 -24.41
N THR A 334 -1.72 -5.91 -24.28
CA THR A 334 -2.09 -5.22 -23.04
C THR A 334 -3.53 -5.58 -22.66
N ARG A 335 -3.98 -5.18 -21.46
CA ARG A 335 -5.40 -5.28 -21.09
C ARG A 335 -6.34 -4.45 -21.99
N ARG A 336 -5.82 -3.41 -22.64
CA ARG A 336 -6.60 -2.49 -23.49
C ARG A 336 -6.61 -2.89 -24.97
N GLY A 337 -5.86 -3.92 -25.36
CA GLY A 337 -5.76 -4.37 -26.75
C GLY A 337 -4.37 -4.88 -27.13
N SER A 338 -4.26 -5.36 -28.38
CA SER A 338 -3.00 -5.81 -28.97
C SER A 338 -2.53 -4.85 -30.06
N PHE A 339 -1.26 -4.46 -30.00
CA PHE A 339 -0.59 -3.57 -30.93
C PHE A 339 0.46 -4.35 -31.73
N PHE A 340 0.67 -3.98 -33.00
CA PHE A 340 1.48 -4.78 -33.92
C PHE A 340 2.35 -3.91 -34.81
N SER A 341 3.63 -4.24 -34.89
CA SER A 341 4.52 -3.60 -35.86
C SER A 341 5.45 -4.62 -36.49
N SER A 342 6.01 -4.25 -37.63
CA SER A 342 7.07 -5.01 -38.28
C SER A 342 8.10 -4.07 -38.92
N SER A 343 9.32 -4.58 -39.09
CA SER A 343 10.43 -3.93 -39.78
C SER A 343 11.31 -4.97 -40.45
N GLU A 344 12.07 -4.54 -41.44
CA GLU A 344 13.13 -5.33 -42.07
C GLU A 344 14.42 -4.51 -42.07
N GLY A 345 15.55 -5.18 -41.84
CA GLY A 345 16.84 -4.50 -41.75
C GLY A 345 18.01 -5.45 -41.62
N TYR A 346 19.21 -4.88 -41.64
CA TYR A 346 20.45 -5.60 -41.38
C TYR A 346 20.84 -5.37 -39.92
N GLY A 347 21.00 -6.46 -39.17
CA GLY A 347 21.31 -6.41 -37.74
C GLY A 347 20.07 -6.49 -36.84
N VAL A 348 20.22 -7.20 -35.73
CA VAL A 348 19.13 -7.53 -34.79
C VAL A 348 18.60 -6.27 -34.09
N GLU A 349 19.50 -5.48 -33.51
CA GLU A 349 19.19 -4.28 -32.72
C GLU A 349 18.52 -3.19 -33.55
N ALA A 350 19.15 -2.77 -34.65
CA ALA A 350 18.62 -1.72 -35.53
C ALA A 350 17.24 -2.08 -36.10
N THR A 351 17.04 -3.35 -36.43
CA THR A 351 15.75 -3.84 -36.93
C THR A 351 14.69 -3.81 -35.81
N PHE A 352 15.02 -4.26 -34.60
CA PHE A 352 14.12 -4.17 -33.44
C PHE A 352 13.75 -2.73 -33.11
N HIS A 353 14.73 -1.84 -33.01
CA HIS A 353 14.53 -0.43 -32.70
C HIS A 353 13.57 0.25 -33.68
N THR A 354 13.73 -0.05 -34.98
CA THR A 354 12.82 0.45 -36.02
C THR A 354 11.39 -0.09 -35.85
N ALA A 355 11.22 -1.37 -35.50
CA ALA A 355 9.91 -1.94 -35.22
C ALA A 355 9.29 -1.32 -33.96
N LEU A 356 10.08 -1.08 -32.92
CA LEU A 356 9.61 -0.48 -31.68
C LEU A 356 9.12 0.95 -31.89
N GLY A 357 9.85 1.78 -32.65
CA GLY A 357 9.39 3.13 -33.01
C GLY A 357 8.12 3.14 -33.88
N ARG A 358 7.89 2.09 -34.69
CA ARG A 358 6.60 1.91 -35.40
C ARG A 358 5.46 1.55 -34.44
N LEU A 359 5.73 0.68 -33.46
CA LEU A 359 4.77 0.27 -32.43
C LEU A 359 4.36 1.46 -31.55
N GLU A 360 5.33 2.29 -31.17
CA GLU A 360 5.13 3.52 -30.39
C GLU A 360 4.17 4.49 -31.10
N ARG A 361 4.37 4.74 -32.40
CA ARG A 361 3.47 5.59 -33.20
C ARG A 361 2.04 5.02 -33.27
N GLN A 362 1.88 3.71 -33.32
CA GLN A 362 0.56 3.08 -33.33
C GLN A 362 -0.15 3.21 -31.98
N LEU A 363 0.59 3.06 -30.89
CA LEU A 363 0.08 3.28 -29.53
C LEU A 363 -0.37 4.72 -29.32
N LEU A 364 0.43 5.70 -29.73
CA LEU A 364 0.07 7.13 -29.66
C LEU A 364 -1.22 7.43 -30.46
N ARG A 365 -1.31 6.94 -31.69
CA ARG A 365 -2.52 7.11 -32.52
C ARG A 365 -3.76 6.48 -31.89
N SER A 366 -3.63 5.33 -31.23
CA SER A 366 -4.75 4.69 -30.52
C SER A 366 -5.23 5.49 -29.31
N GLN A 367 -4.32 6.22 -28.64
CA GLN A 367 -4.65 7.10 -27.52
C GLN A 367 -5.36 8.38 -28.02
N GLU A 368 -4.89 8.96 -29.11
CA GLU A 368 -5.53 10.13 -29.76
C GLU A 368 -6.96 9.81 -30.21
N LEU A 369 -7.17 8.65 -30.84
CA LEU A 369 -8.50 8.18 -31.29
C LEU A 369 -9.47 7.90 -30.12
N ALA A 370 -8.96 7.56 -28.94
CA ALA A 370 -9.78 7.33 -27.74
C ALA A 370 -10.20 8.63 -27.03
N HIS A 371 -9.61 9.78 -27.38
CA HIS A 371 -9.96 11.08 -26.81
C HIS A 371 -10.84 11.96 -27.72
N GLU A 372 -10.92 11.68 -29.03
CA GLU A 372 -11.80 12.40 -29.98
C GLU A 372 -12.66 11.48 -30.87
N PRO A 373 -13.90 11.15 -30.47
CA PRO A 373 -14.76 10.18 -31.19
C PRO A 373 -15.20 10.65 -32.60
N GLU A 374 -15.25 11.96 -32.86
CA GLU A 374 -15.58 12.54 -34.18
C GLU A 374 -14.46 12.26 -35.22
N TYR A 375 -13.19 12.29 -34.80
CA TYR A 375 -12.06 12.02 -35.68
C TYR A 375 -11.98 10.52 -36.05
N ALA A 376 -12.32 9.63 -35.11
CA ALA A 376 -12.37 8.18 -35.34
C ALA A 376 -13.40 7.81 -36.44
N LYS A 377 -14.59 8.43 -36.43
CA LYS A 377 -15.61 8.23 -37.50
C LYS A 377 -15.11 8.70 -38.87
N LYS A 378 -14.38 9.82 -38.92
CA LYS A 378 -13.83 10.39 -40.16
C LYS A 378 -12.68 9.55 -40.74
N TYR A 379 -11.87 8.94 -39.87
CA TYR A 379 -10.79 8.03 -40.24
C TYR A 379 -11.30 6.66 -40.70
N LEU A 380 -12.28 6.08 -40.01
CA LEU A 380 -12.91 4.79 -40.39
C LEU A 380 -13.57 4.86 -41.77
N ARG A 381 -14.20 6.00 -42.11
CA ARG A 381 -14.73 6.27 -43.46
C ARG A 381 -13.65 6.41 -44.53
N ARG A 382 -12.41 6.73 -44.17
CA ARG A 382 -11.29 6.90 -45.11
C ARG A 382 -10.56 5.59 -45.46
N ILE A 383 -10.82 4.53 -44.69
CA ILE A 383 -10.18 3.21 -44.85
C ILE A 383 -11.20 2.10 -45.18
N ASP A 384 -12.41 2.46 -45.64
CA ASP A 384 -13.52 1.55 -46.02
C ASP A 384 -13.84 0.45 -44.99
N PHE A 385 -13.88 0.80 -43.70
CA PHE A 385 -14.36 -0.11 -42.65
C PHE A 385 -15.88 0.02 -42.47
N PRO A 386 -16.66 -1.08 -42.44
CA PRO A 386 -18.13 -1.03 -42.40
C PRO A 386 -18.63 -0.39 -41.10
N SER A 387 -19.46 0.65 -41.24
CA SER A 387 -19.92 1.53 -40.16
C SER A 387 -21.12 1.00 -39.37
N THR A 388 -21.29 -0.32 -39.27
CA THR A 388 -22.47 -0.94 -38.63
C THR A 388 -22.22 -1.53 -37.25
N GLU A 389 -21.00 -1.41 -36.70
CA GLU A 389 -20.74 -1.72 -35.29
C GLU A 389 -19.99 -0.55 -34.63
N LEU A 390 -20.77 0.42 -34.16
CA LEU A 390 -20.36 1.47 -33.23
C LEU A 390 -21.48 1.70 -32.21
#